data_AF-A0A1F6B1D3-F1
#
_entry.id   AF-A0A1F6B1D3-F1
#
_cell.length_a   1.000
_cell.length_b   1.000
_cell.length_c   1.000
_cell.angle_alpha   90.00
_cell.angle_beta   90.00
_cell.angle_gamma   90.00
#
_symmetry.space_group_name_H-M   'P 1'
#
loop_
_entity.id
_entity.type
_entity.pdbx_description
1 polymer ?
#
loop_
_entity_poly.entity_id
_entity_poly.type
_entity_poly.pdbx_seq_one_letter_code
_entity_poly.pdbx_strand_id
1 'polypeptide(L)'
;MRKVRGFTLIELLVAVGIAMLVTGGAVVNYNTYNDKQRIQQALSTLKNDLRAVQSKALSGLKPPPPAVCSSLAGYQVTFSNTTVGNYSTQALCDNSGTETLVGDIETKSLSSGVLFNPLPSTTTFYSFNRGISPTQSIVLAGAGLSSTLYISSSGSITDLAPTPTPTPTPNPTPTPPPGSTPTPTPPASTPTPTSPPLLPDGDGLKGDYFDKKNLTDLVATRIDPTVNFDWGSGKAHPSLSGVNKFSIRWTGRVLSTTAGTYKFFVDSDDGKKLWVNNVLLIDNWNDGSGEDNGSISLSAGTLYSIKVEYYENTVNAYAILRWKPSGGSKVVIPQAKLFSS
;
A
#
# COMPACT_ATOMS: atom_id res chain seq x y z
N MET A 1 50.88 27.50 -25.45
CA MET A 1 50.66 27.69 -24.00
C MET A 1 49.25 28.24 -23.80
N ARG A 2 48.34 27.46 -23.20
CA ARG A 2 46.92 27.86 -23.02
C ARG A 2 46.80 28.62 -21.71
N LYS A 3 46.45 29.91 -21.77
CA LYS A 3 46.33 30.80 -20.61
C LYS A 3 45.10 30.39 -19.80
N VAL A 4 45.29 29.71 -18.67
CA VAL A 4 44.21 29.39 -17.72
C VAL A 4 43.84 30.70 -17.03
N ARG A 5 42.63 31.20 -17.25
CA ARG A 5 42.10 32.36 -16.52
C ARG A 5 41.74 31.90 -15.12
N GLY A 6 42.41 32.45 -14.10
CA GLY A 6 42.06 32.21 -12.70
C GLY A 6 40.73 32.87 -12.35
N PHE A 7 39.98 32.23 -11.45
CA PHE A 7 38.72 32.78 -10.93
C PHE A 7 38.98 34.04 -10.11
N THR A 8 38.13 35.03 -10.29
CA THR A 8 38.14 36.25 -9.47
C THR A 8 37.58 35.95 -8.07
N LEU A 9 37.99 36.73 -7.07
CA LEU A 9 37.47 36.62 -5.70
C LEU A 9 35.93 36.74 -5.67
N ILE A 10 35.37 37.57 -6.55
CA ILE A 10 33.91 37.78 -6.67
C ILE A 10 33.23 36.51 -7.18
N GLU A 11 33.78 35.83 -8.19
CA GLU A 11 33.22 34.56 -8.69
C GLU A 11 33.23 33.46 -7.62
N LEU A 12 34.27 33.39 -6.80
CA LEU A 12 34.36 32.43 -5.71
C LEU A 12 33.29 32.69 -4.63
N LEU A 13 33.09 33.96 -4.25
CA LEU A 13 32.08 34.33 -3.25
C LEU A 13 30.65 34.08 -3.75
N VAL A 14 30.37 34.37 -5.04
CA VAL A 14 29.07 34.08 -5.65
C VAL A 14 28.82 32.57 -5.72
N ALA A 15 29.81 31.78 -6.12
CA ALA A 15 29.68 30.33 -6.19
C ALA A 15 29.42 29.70 -4.81
N VAL A 16 30.13 30.14 -3.77
CA VAL A 16 29.93 29.67 -2.40
C VAL A 16 28.54 30.08 -1.87
N GLY A 17 28.09 31.31 -2.13
CA GLY A 17 26.75 31.77 -1.75
C GLY A 17 25.63 30.94 -2.39
N ILE A 18 25.74 30.66 -3.69
CA ILE A 18 24.79 29.79 -4.40
C ILE A 18 24.83 28.37 -3.85
N ALA A 19 26.02 27.82 -3.60
CA ALA A 19 26.18 26.48 -3.03
C ALA A 19 25.54 26.36 -1.63
N MET A 20 25.66 27.37 -0.77
CA MET A 20 25.02 27.38 0.55
C MET A 20 23.49 27.43 0.45
N LEU A 21 22.94 28.22 -0.48
CA LEU A 21 21.49 28.29 -0.70
C LEU A 21 20.93 26.97 -1.25
N VAL A 22 21.64 26.35 -2.19
CA VAL A 22 21.25 25.07 -2.79
C VAL A 22 21.33 23.94 -1.77
N THR A 23 22.42 23.86 -0.99
CA THR A 23 22.59 22.84 0.06
C THR A 23 21.58 23.02 1.20
N GLY A 24 21.32 24.26 1.64
CA GLY A 24 20.29 24.54 2.64
C GLY A 24 18.89 24.10 2.22
N GLY A 25 18.47 24.42 0.99
CA GLY A 25 17.17 23.98 0.45
C GLY A 25 17.07 22.46 0.27
N ALA A 26 18.16 21.81 -0.15
CA ALA A 26 18.22 20.36 -0.31
C ALA A 26 18.05 19.61 1.02
N VAL A 27 18.67 20.10 2.10
CA VAL A 27 18.57 19.49 3.44
C VAL A 27 17.14 19.57 3.99
N VAL A 28 16.45 20.70 3.83
CA VAL A 28 15.06 20.85 4.30
C VAL A 28 14.13 19.89 3.56
N ASN A 29 14.23 19.81 2.23
CA ASN A 29 13.43 18.89 1.42
C ASN A 29 13.72 17.43 1.75
N TYR A 30 14.99 17.07 1.99
CA TYR A 30 15.39 15.74 2.42
C TYR A 30 14.81 15.38 3.79
N ASN A 31 14.84 16.31 4.75
CA ASN A 31 14.25 16.09 6.08
C ASN A 31 12.73 15.91 6.01
N THR A 32 12.02 16.74 5.23
CA THR A 32 10.58 16.59 5.03
C THR A 32 10.23 15.25 4.35
N TYR A 33 11.03 14.82 3.38
CA TYR A 33 10.87 13.50 2.76
C TYR A 33 11.05 12.37 3.79
N ASN A 34 12.12 12.43 4.60
CA ASN A 34 12.38 11.44 5.64
C ASN A 34 11.28 11.39 6.70
N ASP A 35 10.77 12.55 7.14
CA ASP A 35 9.66 12.62 8.10
C ASP A 35 8.38 11.99 7.53
N LYS A 36 8.09 12.21 6.24
CA LYS A 36 6.97 11.58 5.55
C LYS A 36 7.15 10.06 5.46
N GLN A 37 8.33 9.58 5.08
CA GLN A 37 8.62 8.14 5.01
C GLN A 37 8.49 7.48 6.39
N ARG A 38 8.98 8.15 7.45
CA ARG A 38 8.89 7.65 8.82
C ARG A 38 7.45 7.42 9.28
N ILE A 39 6.54 8.35 8.98
CA ILE A 39 5.10 8.20 9.34
C ILE A 39 4.44 7.10 8.51
N GLN A 40 4.75 7.00 7.21
CA GLN A 40 4.19 5.95 6.36
C GLN A 40 4.67 4.56 6.79
N GLN A 41 5.95 4.44 7.17
CA GLN A 41 6.48 3.20 7.75
C GLN A 41 5.78 2.86 9.08
N ALA A 42 5.62 3.83 9.98
CA ALA A 42 4.92 3.63 11.25
C ALA A 42 3.46 3.19 11.04
N LEU A 43 2.76 3.79 10.07
CA LEU A 43 1.39 3.42 9.70
C LEU A 43 1.31 1.99 9.16
N SER A 44 2.22 1.62 8.25
CA SER A 44 2.27 0.28 7.66
C SER A 44 2.59 -0.79 8.71
N THR A 45 3.56 -0.54 9.59
CA THR A 45 3.90 -1.42 10.71
C THR A 45 2.69 -1.62 11.63
N LEU A 46 2.04 -0.53 12.07
CA LEU A 46 0.86 -0.61 12.92
C LEU A 46 -0.28 -1.37 12.23
N LYS A 47 -0.53 -1.11 10.94
CA LYS A 47 -1.55 -1.81 10.14
C LYS A 47 -1.28 -3.32 10.10
N ASN A 48 -0.04 -3.73 9.84
CA ASN A 48 0.34 -5.15 9.80
C ASN A 48 0.23 -5.82 11.17
N ASP A 49 0.60 -5.10 12.23
CA ASP A 49 0.54 -5.62 13.59
C ASP A 49 -0.90 -5.79 14.08
N LEU A 50 -1.78 -4.83 13.81
CA LEU A 50 -3.20 -4.97 14.12
C LEU A 50 -3.85 -6.10 13.31
N ARG A 51 -3.44 -6.32 12.05
CA ARG A 51 -3.89 -7.46 11.24
C ARG A 51 -3.39 -8.79 11.80
N ALA A 52 -2.18 -8.84 12.33
CA ALA A 52 -1.66 -10.03 13.00
C ALA A 52 -2.48 -10.35 14.27
N VAL A 53 -2.81 -9.33 15.08
CA VAL A 53 -3.68 -9.49 16.25
C VAL A 53 -5.08 -9.97 15.86
N GLN A 54 -5.67 -9.37 14.83
CA GLN A 54 -6.93 -9.82 14.26
C GLN A 54 -6.86 -11.28 13.82
N SER A 55 -5.79 -11.69 13.12
CA SER A 55 -5.60 -13.07 12.69
C SER A 55 -5.46 -14.03 13.87
N LYS A 56 -4.78 -13.63 14.97
CA LYS A 56 -4.71 -14.42 16.21
C LYS A 56 -6.10 -14.59 16.84
N ALA A 57 -6.92 -13.53 16.86
CA ALA A 57 -8.28 -13.59 17.38
C ALA A 57 -9.19 -14.50 16.53
N LEU A 58 -9.12 -14.40 15.20
CA LEU A 58 -9.91 -15.20 14.28
C LEU A 58 -9.51 -16.68 14.28
N SER A 59 -8.22 -16.99 14.48
CA SER A 59 -7.76 -18.38 14.57
C SER A 59 -8.06 -19.04 15.92
N GLY A 60 -8.54 -18.27 16.91
CA GLY A 60 -8.80 -18.80 18.25
C GLY A 60 -7.52 -19.17 19.00
N LEU A 61 -6.37 -18.60 18.63
CA LEU A 61 -5.09 -18.92 19.24
C LEU A 61 -5.11 -18.49 20.71
N LYS A 62 -5.00 -19.46 21.63
CA LYS A 62 -4.97 -19.20 23.07
C LYS A 62 -3.57 -18.76 23.52
N PRO A 63 -3.47 -17.91 24.57
CA PRO A 63 -2.17 -17.57 25.14
C PRO A 63 -1.47 -18.83 25.69
N PRO A 64 -0.13 -18.87 25.66
CA PRO A 64 0.62 -19.99 26.20
C PRO A 64 0.47 -20.09 27.74
N PRO A 65 0.68 -21.28 28.33
CA PRO A 65 0.74 -21.44 29.78
C PRO A 65 1.77 -20.48 30.42
N PRO A 66 1.52 -19.94 31.64
CA PRO A 66 0.56 -20.41 32.64
C PRO A 66 -0.85 -19.80 32.55
N ALA A 67 -1.16 -19.03 31.51
CA ALA A 67 -2.46 -18.38 31.37
C ALA A 67 -3.60 -19.41 31.21
N VAL A 68 -4.63 -19.32 32.05
CA VAL A 68 -5.82 -20.18 31.96
C VAL A 68 -6.86 -19.52 31.05
N CYS A 69 -7.14 -20.15 29.91
CA CYS A 69 -8.09 -19.66 28.92
C CYS A 69 -9.04 -20.78 28.48
N SER A 70 -10.24 -20.80 29.06
CA SER A 70 -11.26 -21.81 28.74
C SER A 70 -11.79 -21.62 27.32
N SER A 71 -12.19 -20.40 26.98
CA SER A 71 -12.51 -19.96 25.61
C SER A 71 -11.83 -18.63 25.31
N LEU A 72 -11.35 -18.44 24.08
CA LEU A 72 -10.81 -17.14 23.66
C LEU A 72 -11.96 -16.25 23.22
N ALA A 73 -12.18 -15.14 23.92
CA ALA A 73 -13.15 -14.12 23.52
C ALA A 73 -12.58 -13.16 22.46
N GLY A 74 -11.28 -12.87 22.53
CA GLY A 74 -10.59 -12.02 21.57
C GLY A 74 -9.21 -11.59 22.02
N TYR A 75 -8.67 -10.58 21.34
CA TYR A 75 -7.45 -9.88 21.74
C TYR A 75 -7.73 -8.39 21.90
N GLN A 76 -7.36 -7.83 23.04
CA GLN A 76 -7.47 -6.42 23.33
C GLN A 76 -6.17 -5.70 22.99
N VAL A 77 -6.29 -4.53 22.36
CA VAL A 77 -5.19 -3.62 22.03
C VAL A 77 -5.38 -2.31 22.78
N THR A 78 -4.39 -1.94 23.58
CA THR A 78 -4.38 -0.70 24.37
C THR A 78 -3.29 0.23 23.85
N PHE A 79 -3.63 1.51 23.70
CA PHE A 79 -2.73 2.52 23.18
C PHE A 79 -2.23 3.44 24.30
N SER A 80 -0.98 3.87 24.22
CA SER A 80 -0.40 4.84 25.15
C SER A 80 0.62 5.73 24.43
N ASN A 81 0.76 6.96 24.90
CA ASN A 81 1.86 7.83 24.51
C ASN A 81 2.77 8.03 25.73
N THR A 82 4.04 7.70 25.58
CA THR A 82 5.07 8.12 26.53
C THR A 82 6.04 9.05 25.79
N THR A 83 7.28 8.62 25.58
CA THR A 83 8.25 9.28 24.69
C THR A 83 8.04 8.88 23.22
N VAL A 84 7.40 7.74 23.01
CA VAL A 84 6.98 7.19 21.70
C VAL A 84 5.54 6.68 21.83
N GLY A 85 4.83 6.53 20.71
CA GLY A 85 3.52 5.87 20.72
C GLY A 85 3.71 4.38 20.93
N ASN A 86 3.17 3.84 22.02
CA ASN A 86 3.19 2.41 22.32
C ASN A 86 1.79 1.83 22.20
N TYR A 87 1.72 0.58 21.77
CA TYR A 87 0.50 -0.20 21.76
C TYR A 87 0.80 -1.59 22.28
N SER A 88 -0.04 -2.06 23.18
CA SER A 88 0.09 -3.35 23.82
C SER A 88 -1.09 -4.24 23.49
N THR A 89 -0.85 -5.54 23.40
CA THR A 89 -1.85 -6.53 23.05
C THR A 89 -1.91 -7.61 24.12
N GLN A 90 -3.11 -8.02 24.50
CA GLN A 90 -3.33 -9.06 25.51
C GLN A 90 -4.57 -9.89 25.17
N ALA A 91 -4.54 -11.19 25.49
CA ALA A 91 -5.66 -12.07 25.24
C ALA A 91 -6.82 -11.79 26.20
N LEU A 92 -8.04 -11.74 25.66
CA LEU A 92 -9.28 -11.68 26.42
C LEU A 92 -9.91 -13.08 26.38
N CYS A 93 -10.00 -13.73 27.54
CA CYS A 93 -10.53 -15.07 27.65
C CYS A 93 -11.85 -15.08 28.42
N ASP A 94 -12.79 -15.88 27.94
CA ASP A 94 -14.03 -16.17 28.63
C ASP A 94 -13.82 -17.42 29.49
N ASN A 95 -13.88 -17.23 30.81
CA ASN A 95 -13.85 -18.29 31.80
C ASN A 95 -15.21 -18.35 32.49
N SER A 96 -16.11 -19.20 31.98
CA SER A 96 -17.45 -19.44 32.55
C SER A 96 -18.40 -18.22 32.50
N GLY A 97 -18.37 -17.46 31.40
CA GLY A 97 -19.24 -16.31 31.14
C GLY A 97 -18.67 -14.97 31.59
N THR A 98 -17.42 -14.94 32.06
CA THR A 98 -16.71 -13.71 32.46
C THR A 98 -15.48 -13.52 31.58
N GLU A 99 -15.46 -12.42 30.81
CA GLU A 99 -14.33 -12.03 29.98
C GLU A 99 -13.24 -11.36 30.85
N THR A 100 -12.05 -11.97 30.93
CA THR A 100 -10.89 -11.44 31.66
C THR A 100 -9.64 -11.40 30.79
N LEU A 101 -8.80 -10.38 31.00
CA LEU A 101 -7.52 -10.29 30.33
C LEU A 101 -6.53 -11.26 30.97
N VAL A 102 -5.86 -12.07 30.15
CA VAL A 102 -4.95 -13.11 30.61
C VAL A 102 -3.73 -13.24 29.70
N GLY A 103 -2.65 -13.79 30.25
CA GLY A 103 -1.38 -13.98 29.54
C GLY A 103 -0.52 -12.73 29.47
N ASP A 104 0.62 -12.89 28.77
CA ASP A 104 1.62 -11.85 28.66
C ASP A 104 1.12 -10.64 27.85
N ILE A 105 1.62 -9.47 28.22
CA ILE A 105 1.35 -8.22 27.52
C ILE A 105 2.43 -8.04 26.45
N GLU A 106 2.08 -8.27 25.19
CA GLU A 106 2.97 -7.99 24.05
C GLU A 106 2.94 -6.50 23.76
N THR A 107 4.02 -5.77 24.08
CA THR A 107 4.12 -4.32 23.82
C THR A 107 5.00 -4.02 22.63
N LYS A 108 4.52 -3.16 21.73
CA LYS A 108 5.27 -2.65 20.58
C LYS A 108 5.24 -1.11 20.56
N SER A 109 6.20 -0.54 19.86
CA SER A 109 6.37 0.91 19.74
C SER A 109 6.30 1.33 18.27
N LEU A 110 5.75 2.51 18.02
CA LEU A 110 5.86 3.21 16.74
C LEU A 110 7.29 3.69 16.52
N SER A 111 7.60 4.06 15.27
CA SER A 111 8.85 4.71 14.93
C SER A 111 9.08 5.96 15.78
N SER A 112 10.34 6.20 16.19
CA SER A 112 10.71 7.36 17.01
C SER A 112 10.19 8.67 16.41
N GLY A 113 9.65 9.57 17.25
CA GLY A 113 9.07 10.84 16.81
C GLY A 113 7.68 10.74 16.16
N VAL A 114 7.03 9.56 16.20
CA VAL A 114 5.62 9.36 15.82
C VAL A 114 4.81 8.99 17.06
N LEU A 115 3.75 9.74 17.30
CA LEU A 115 2.83 9.58 18.43
C LEU A 115 1.40 9.39 17.93
N PHE A 116 0.53 8.88 18.81
CA PHE A 116 -0.89 8.88 18.55
C PHE A 116 -1.48 10.26 18.88
N ASN A 117 -2.22 10.88 17.96
CA ASN A 117 -2.84 12.18 18.24
C ASN A 117 -4.17 12.38 17.48
N PRO A 118 -5.33 12.29 18.15
CA PRO A 118 -5.52 12.06 19.58
C PRO A 118 -5.17 10.60 20.00
N LEU A 119 -5.05 10.35 21.31
CA LEU A 119 -4.83 8.99 21.82
C LEU A 119 -6.09 8.13 21.56
N PRO A 120 -5.99 6.99 20.87
CA PRO A 120 -7.12 6.14 20.56
C PRO A 120 -7.65 5.42 21.79
N SER A 121 -8.94 5.07 21.75
CA SER A 121 -9.52 4.14 22.71
C SER A 121 -8.96 2.73 22.56
N THR A 122 -8.97 1.98 23.65
CA THR A 122 -8.69 0.54 23.66
C THR A 122 -9.67 -0.19 22.74
N THR A 123 -9.16 -1.11 21.93
CA THR A 123 -9.92 -1.83 20.91
C THR A 123 -9.81 -3.33 21.10
N THR A 124 -10.92 -4.06 21.04
CA THR A 124 -10.93 -5.52 21.11
C THR A 124 -11.26 -6.13 19.75
N PHE A 125 -10.39 -7.03 19.30
CA PHE A 125 -10.59 -7.92 18.16
C PHE A 125 -11.22 -9.22 18.67
N TYR A 126 -12.51 -9.44 18.41
CA TYR A 126 -13.20 -10.62 18.91
C TYR A 126 -12.94 -11.85 18.04
N SER A 127 -12.99 -13.03 18.65
CA SER A 127 -13.00 -14.32 17.96
C SER A 127 -14.35 -14.61 17.28
N PHE A 128 -14.41 -15.69 16.50
CA PHE A 128 -15.63 -16.20 15.85
C PHE A 128 -16.42 -15.17 15.02
N ASN A 129 -15.71 -14.27 14.33
CA ASN A 129 -16.30 -13.27 13.44
C ASN A 129 -17.26 -12.26 14.12
N ARG A 130 -17.12 -12.06 15.44
CA ARG A 130 -17.84 -11.01 16.19
C ARG A 130 -17.36 -9.59 15.89
N GLY A 131 -16.34 -9.43 15.04
CA GLY A 131 -15.85 -8.15 14.56
C GLY A 131 -14.95 -7.43 15.56
N ILE A 132 -14.95 -6.10 15.50
CA ILE A 132 -14.14 -5.22 16.34
C ILE A 132 -15.04 -4.25 17.11
N SER A 133 -14.69 -3.98 18.37
CA SER A 133 -15.31 -2.90 19.16
C SER A 133 -14.30 -2.13 20.00
N PRO A 134 -14.35 -0.78 20.05
CA PRO A 134 -15.15 0.09 19.18
C PRO A 134 -14.54 0.21 17.78
N THR A 135 -15.34 0.60 16.80
CA THR A 135 -14.83 1.08 15.50
C THR A 135 -14.19 2.44 15.69
N GLN A 136 -12.99 2.65 15.13
CA GLN A 136 -12.27 3.91 15.33
C GLN A 136 -11.31 4.23 14.19
N SER A 137 -10.94 5.51 14.09
CA SER A 137 -9.81 5.97 13.29
C SER A 137 -8.63 6.29 14.20
N ILE A 138 -7.47 5.68 13.94
CA ILE A 138 -6.22 5.91 14.64
C ILE A 138 -5.40 6.91 13.83
N VAL A 139 -5.07 8.05 14.43
CA VAL A 139 -4.25 9.08 13.78
C VAL A 139 -2.84 9.03 14.36
N LEU A 140 -1.86 8.85 13.47
CA LEU A 140 -0.43 8.96 13.75
C LEU A 140 0.05 10.35 13.38
N ALA A 141 0.77 11.02 14.27
CA ALA A 141 1.31 12.36 14.05
C ALA A 141 2.78 12.46 14.46
N GLY A 142 3.56 13.21 13.69
CA GLY A 142 4.97 13.47 13.95
C GLY A 142 5.53 14.52 13.00
N ALA A 143 6.47 15.36 13.44
CA ALA A 143 7.12 16.38 12.61
C ALA A 143 6.14 17.26 11.77
N GLY A 144 4.97 17.59 12.32
CA GLY A 144 3.94 18.42 11.66
C GLY A 144 3.11 17.70 10.58
N LEU A 145 3.34 16.41 10.36
CA LEU A 145 2.61 15.55 9.44
C LEU A 145 1.69 14.58 10.19
N SER A 146 0.64 14.11 9.54
CA SER A 146 -0.26 13.08 10.09
C SER A 146 -0.70 12.06 9.04
N SER A 147 -1.08 10.87 9.50
CA SER A 147 -1.68 9.82 8.68
C SER A 147 -2.68 9.00 9.50
N THR A 148 -3.71 8.47 8.85
CA THR A 148 -4.88 7.89 9.53
C THR A 148 -5.09 6.45 9.11
N LEU A 149 -5.34 5.58 10.09
CA LEU A 149 -5.78 4.21 9.91
C LEU A 149 -7.23 4.08 10.37
N TYR A 150 -8.08 3.44 9.58
CA TYR A 150 -9.50 3.22 9.86
C TYR A 150 -9.74 1.76 10.18
N ILE A 151 -10.52 1.52 11.25
CA ILE A 151 -10.92 0.21 11.72
C ILE A 151 -12.45 0.11 11.67
N SER A 152 -12.97 -0.75 10.81
CA SER A 152 -14.42 -0.97 10.66
C SER A 152 -14.96 -2.04 11.62
N SER A 153 -16.28 -2.08 11.78
CA SER A 153 -16.96 -3.08 12.61
C SER A 153 -16.79 -4.50 12.08
N SER A 154 -16.65 -4.64 10.76
CA SER A 154 -16.37 -5.91 10.07
C SER A 154 -14.94 -6.41 10.27
N GLY A 155 -14.08 -5.64 10.93
CA GLY A 155 -12.68 -6.01 11.10
C GLY A 155 -11.74 -5.48 10.02
N SER A 156 -12.21 -4.67 9.07
CA SER A 156 -11.33 -4.12 8.04
C SER A 156 -10.40 -3.07 8.64
N ILE A 157 -9.10 -3.22 8.40
CA ILE A 157 -8.06 -2.28 8.79
C ILE A 157 -7.47 -1.68 7.51
N THR A 158 -7.72 -0.39 7.26
CA THR A 158 -7.34 0.31 6.03
C THR A 158 -6.81 1.72 6.31
N ASP A 159 -5.90 2.19 5.48
CA ASP A 159 -5.37 3.56 5.44
C ASP A 159 -6.19 4.47 4.50
N LEU A 160 -7.23 3.93 3.87
CA LEU A 160 -8.17 4.67 3.04
C LEU A 160 -9.40 5.08 3.87
N ALA A 161 -9.85 6.32 3.70
CA ALA A 161 -11.06 6.79 4.37
C ALA A 161 -12.28 5.92 3.98
N PRO A 162 -13.13 5.54 4.94
CA PRO A 162 -14.33 4.76 4.65
C PRO A 162 -15.24 5.54 3.70
N THR A 163 -15.67 4.90 2.61
CA THR A 163 -16.64 5.47 1.68
C THR A 163 -18.01 5.56 2.38
N PRO A 164 -18.76 6.69 2.26
CA PRO A 164 -20.05 6.81 2.93
C PRO A 164 -21.03 5.74 2.44
N THR A 165 -21.57 4.96 3.37
CA THR A 165 -22.64 3.98 3.10
C THR A 165 -23.92 4.72 2.72
N PRO A 166 -24.60 4.39 1.60
CA PRO A 166 -25.86 5.03 1.23
C PRO A 166 -26.95 4.74 2.27
N THR A 167 -27.63 5.79 2.73
CA THR A 167 -28.75 5.71 3.69
C THR A 167 -29.93 4.98 3.06
N PRO A 168 -30.52 3.94 3.70
CA PRO A 168 -31.69 3.26 3.17
C PRO A 168 -32.92 4.18 3.21
N THR A 169 -33.60 4.31 2.08
CA THR A 169 -34.85 5.07 1.93
C THR A 169 -36.02 4.29 2.56
N PRO A 170 -36.92 4.92 3.34
CA PRO A 170 -37.98 4.20 4.05
C PRO A 170 -39.00 3.57 3.10
N ASN A 171 -39.47 2.38 3.48
CA ASN A 171 -40.44 1.57 2.73
C ASN A 171 -41.84 2.22 2.73
N PRO A 172 -42.53 2.39 1.58
CA PRO A 172 -43.89 2.93 1.56
C PRO A 172 -44.95 1.90 1.97
N THR A 173 -45.89 2.34 2.80
CA THR A 173 -47.09 1.59 3.27
C THR A 173 -48.08 1.33 2.13
N PRO A 174 -48.70 0.13 2.01
CA PRO A 174 -49.67 -0.16 0.95
C PRO A 174 -51.06 0.47 1.20
N THR A 175 -51.72 0.94 0.14
CA THR A 175 -53.09 1.49 0.11
C THR A 175 -53.94 0.69 -0.92
N PRO A 176 -55.25 0.43 -0.71
CA PRO A 176 -56.03 -0.59 -1.45
C PRO A 176 -56.57 -0.10 -2.83
N PRO A 177 -57.16 -0.99 -3.67
CA PRO A 177 -57.24 -0.78 -5.12
C PRO A 177 -58.58 -0.18 -5.60
N PRO A 178 -58.59 0.46 -6.79
CA PRO A 178 -59.76 0.45 -7.68
C PRO A 178 -59.42 0.14 -9.15
N GLY A 179 -60.43 -0.36 -9.87
CA GLY A 179 -60.31 -1.05 -11.16
C GLY A 179 -60.40 -0.23 -12.46
N SER A 180 -59.86 -0.88 -13.50
CA SER A 180 -60.08 -0.89 -14.96
C SER A 180 -60.43 0.39 -15.75
N THR A 181 -59.52 0.80 -16.65
CA THR A 181 -59.62 0.81 -18.14
C THR A 181 -58.25 1.21 -18.75
N PRO A 182 -57.77 0.64 -19.89
CA PRO A 182 -56.37 0.74 -20.32
C PRO A 182 -56.05 1.97 -21.21
N THR A 183 -54.88 2.56 -20.99
CA THR A 183 -54.30 3.78 -21.60
C THR A 183 -52.88 3.42 -22.11
N PRO A 184 -52.34 4.02 -23.20
CA PRO A 184 -51.31 3.40 -24.04
C PRO A 184 -50.00 3.05 -23.32
N THR A 185 -49.39 1.95 -23.77
CA THR A 185 -48.13 1.40 -23.29
C THR A 185 -47.00 2.44 -23.39
N PRO A 186 -46.34 2.81 -22.27
CA PRO A 186 -45.11 3.59 -22.28
C PRO A 186 -43.99 2.83 -23.01
N PRO A 187 -43.04 3.50 -23.66
CA PRO A 187 -41.89 2.83 -24.26
C PRO A 187 -41.12 2.07 -23.17
N ALA A 188 -40.71 0.84 -23.49
CA ALA A 188 -39.94 -0.03 -22.61
C ALA A 188 -38.77 0.75 -21.99
N SER A 189 -38.73 0.81 -20.67
CA SER A 189 -37.57 1.30 -19.94
C SER A 189 -36.39 0.39 -20.26
N THR A 190 -35.41 0.98 -20.95
CA THR A 190 -34.08 0.41 -21.16
C THR A 190 -33.56 -0.16 -19.84
N PRO A 191 -33.03 -1.40 -19.80
CA PRO A 191 -32.46 -1.93 -18.57
C PRO A 191 -31.35 -1.00 -18.09
N THR A 192 -31.52 -0.45 -16.89
CA THR A 192 -30.48 0.31 -16.20
C THR A 192 -29.25 -0.60 -16.05
N PRO A 193 -28.04 -0.13 -16.41
CA PRO A 193 -26.85 -0.96 -16.35
C PRO A 193 -26.66 -1.48 -14.92
N THR A 194 -26.58 -2.80 -14.79
CA THR A 194 -26.16 -3.48 -13.56
C THR A 194 -24.87 -2.82 -13.09
N SER A 195 -24.83 -2.33 -11.85
CA SER A 195 -23.60 -1.85 -11.24
C SER A 195 -22.52 -2.92 -11.45
N PRO A 196 -21.37 -2.58 -12.06
CA PRO A 196 -20.29 -3.55 -12.24
C PRO A 196 -19.95 -4.17 -10.89
N PRO A 197 -19.61 -5.47 -10.84
CA PRO A 197 -19.07 -6.09 -9.65
C PRO A 197 -17.95 -5.20 -9.09
N LEU A 198 -18.02 -4.88 -7.79
CA LEU A 198 -16.94 -4.18 -7.10
C LEU A 198 -15.70 -5.07 -7.19
N LEU A 199 -14.79 -4.75 -8.12
CA LEU A 199 -13.51 -5.44 -8.23
C LEU A 199 -12.84 -5.39 -6.84
N PRO A 200 -12.36 -6.53 -6.31
CA PRO A 200 -11.66 -6.52 -5.02
C PRO A 200 -10.50 -5.53 -5.06
N ASP A 201 -10.10 -5.00 -3.91
CA ASP A 201 -8.86 -4.22 -3.85
C ASP A 201 -7.71 -5.09 -4.32
N GLY A 202 -6.91 -4.55 -5.25
CA GLY A 202 -5.73 -5.24 -5.76
C GLY A 202 -4.79 -5.66 -4.63
N ASP A 203 -4.20 -6.84 -4.75
CA ASP A 203 -3.27 -7.43 -3.79
C ASP A 203 -1.80 -7.20 -4.15
N GLY A 204 -1.51 -6.79 -5.39
CA GLY A 204 -0.17 -6.54 -5.90
C GLY A 204 0.11 -7.30 -7.20
N LEU A 205 1.39 -7.55 -7.49
CA LEU A 205 1.81 -8.41 -8.59
C LEU A 205 2.58 -9.60 -8.06
N LYS A 206 2.45 -10.75 -8.70
CA LYS A 206 3.28 -11.92 -8.40
C LYS A 206 4.69 -11.67 -8.92
N GLY A 207 5.65 -11.49 -8.02
CA GLY A 207 7.07 -11.35 -8.30
C GLY A 207 7.78 -12.71 -8.22
N ASP A 208 8.31 -13.18 -9.34
CA ASP A 208 9.19 -14.33 -9.45
C ASP A 208 10.65 -13.85 -9.46
N TYR A 209 11.47 -14.30 -8.51
CA TYR A 209 12.83 -13.84 -8.25
C TYR A 209 13.85 -14.88 -8.70
N PHE A 210 14.80 -14.48 -9.54
CA PHE A 210 15.71 -15.35 -10.26
C PHE A 210 17.16 -15.02 -9.93
N ASP A 211 17.98 -16.05 -9.77
CA ASP A 211 19.41 -15.93 -9.41
C ASP A 211 20.32 -15.60 -10.61
N LYS A 212 19.72 -15.39 -11.80
CA LYS A 212 20.41 -14.99 -13.03
C LYS A 212 19.70 -13.81 -13.70
N LYS A 213 20.44 -13.02 -14.46
CA LYS A 213 19.92 -11.86 -15.24
C LYS A 213 18.94 -12.23 -16.35
N ASN A 214 18.94 -13.47 -16.82
CA ASN A 214 18.16 -13.93 -17.98
C ASN A 214 16.85 -14.63 -17.56
N LEU A 215 16.34 -14.38 -16.35
CA LEU A 215 15.08 -14.93 -15.84
C LEU A 215 15.09 -16.46 -15.74
N THR A 216 16.24 -17.02 -15.36
CA THR A 216 16.45 -18.45 -15.05
C THR A 216 16.90 -18.63 -13.60
N ASP A 217 16.80 -19.84 -13.08
CA ASP A 217 17.12 -20.18 -11.68
C ASP A 217 16.19 -19.45 -10.70
N LEU A 218 14.89 -19.79 -10.73
CA LEU A 218 13.89 -19.28 -9.80
C LEU A 218 14.23 -19.70 -8.37
N VAL A 219 14.33 -18.74 -7.45
CA VAL A 219 14.66 -18.99 -6.03
C VAL A 219 13.57 -18.57 -5.06
N ALA A 220 12.65 -17.69 -5.47
CA ALA A 220 11.53 -17.26 -4.63
C ALA A 220 10.38 -16.71 -5.47
N THR A 221 9.17 -16.80 -4.92
CA THR A 221 7.97 -16.14 -5.44
C THR A 221 7.26 -15.46 -4.28
N ARG A 222 6.85 -14.20 -4.45
CA ARG A 222 5.99 -13.48 -3.48
C ARG A 222 5.03 -12.53 -4.18
N ILE A 223 4.04 -12.05 -3.46
CA ILE A 223 3.18 -10.95 -3.92
C ILE A 223 3.82 -9.64 -3.47
N ASP A 224 4.15 -8.78 -4.43
CA ASP A 224 4.67 -7.46 -4.19
C ASP A 224 3.53 -6.44 -4.34
N PRO A 225 3.14 -5.71 -3.26
CA PRO A 225 2.03 -4.76 -3.30
C PRO A 225 2.16 -3.72 -4.41
N THR A 226 3.38 -3.29 -4.70
CA THR A 226 3.73 -2.35 -5.77
C THR A 226 5.11 -2.70 -6.28
N VAL A 227 5.42 -2.35 -7.53
CA VAL A 227 6.81 -2.32 -8.01
C VAL A 227 7.36 -0.92 -7.72
N ASN A 228 7.93 -0.75 -6.54
CA ASN A 228 8.52 0.51 -6.07
C ASN A 228 9.65 0.19 -5.08
N PHE A 229 10.72 -0.37 -5.62
CA PHE A 229 11.83 -0.90 -4.84
C PHE A 229 13.10 -0.11 -5.09
N ASP A 230 13.81 0.16 -4.02
CA ASP A 230 15.18 0.65 -4.02
C ASP A 230 15.96 -0.22 -3.03
N TRP A 231 16.78 -1.12 -3.57
CA TRP A 231 17.59 -2.03 -2.77
C TRP A 231 19.00 -1.47 -2.53
N GLY A 232 19.38 -0.37 -3.19
CA GLY A 232 20.76 0.11 -3.22
C GLY A 232 21.71 -1.03 -3.57
N SER A 233 22.68 -1.29 -2.69
CA SER A 233 23.62 -2.42 -2.81
C SER A 233 23.21 -3.70 -2.06
N GLY A 234 21.95 -3.78 -1.64
CA GLY A 234 21.37 -4.89 -0.90
C GLY A 234 20.76 -5.98 -1.79
N LYS A 235 20.34 -7.08 -1.14
CA LYS A 235 19.62 -8.17 -1.82
C LYS A 235 18.14 -7.81 -2.02
N ALA A 236 17.59 -8.08 -3.20
CA ALA A 236 16.16 -7.93 -3.45
C ALA A 236 15.27 -8.94 -2.71
N HIS A 237 15.84 -10.11 -2.39
CA HIS A 237 15.20 -11.17 -1.63
C HIS A 237 16.27 -11.99 -0.86
N PRO A 238 16.00 -12.44 0.39
CA PRO A 238 16.95 -13.24 1.16
C PRO A 238 17.43 -14.53 0.47
N SER A 239 16.55 -15.17 -0.31
CA SER A 239 16.85 -16.40 -1.07
C SER A 239 17.77 -16.20 -2.29
N LEU A 240 18.04 -14.96 -2.71
CA LEU A 240 19.00 -14.73 -3.78
C LEU A 240 20.41 -15.05 -3.27
N SER A 241 21.23 -15.70 -4.08
CA SER A 241 22.62 -16.03 -3.70
C SER A 241 23.48 -14.77 -3.52
N GLY A 242 23.27 -13.74 -4.33
CA GLY A 242 24.03 -12.48 -4.32
C GLY A 242 23.17 -11.21 -4.32
N VAL A 243 23.86 -10.06 -4.27
CA VAL A 243 23.27 -8.71 -4.43
C VAL A 243 23.28 -8.23 -5.88
N ASN A 244 23.95 -8.98 -6.76
CA ASN A 244 24.18 -8.63 -8.16
C ASN A 244 23.73 -9.80 -9.05
N LYS A 245 23.54 -9.53 -10.35
CA LYS A 245 23.26 -10.56 -11.38
C LYS A 245 21.96 -11.34 -11.17
N PHE A 246 20.96 -10.72 -10.56
CA PHE A 246 19.63 -11.31 -10.37
C PHE A 246 18.62 -10.71 -11.35
N SER A 247 17.45 -11.31 -11.47
CA SER A 247 16.33 -10.73 -12.19
C SER A 247 15.00 -10.99 -11.50
N ILE A 248 13.99 -10.18 -11.82
CA ILE A 248 12.65 -10.33 -11.26
C ILE A 248 11.64 -10.19 -12.41
N ARG A 249 10.63 -11.06 -12.39
CA ARG A 249 9.46 -10.96 -13.26
C ARG A 249 8.22 -10.73 -12.41
N TRP A 250 7.61 -9.56 -12.54
CA TRP A 250 6.28 -9.30 -11.99
C TRP A 250 5.21 -9.61 -13.03
N THR A 251 4.22 -10.42 -12.66
CA THR A 251 3.07 -10.77 -13.49
C THR A 251 1.77 -10.55 -12.74
N GLY A 252 0.73 -10.18 -13.48
CA GLY A 252 -0.61 -10.00 -12.94
C GLY A 252 -1.49 -9.18 -13.87
N ARG A 253 -2.37 -8.37 -13.29
CA ARG A 253 -3.26 -7.47 -14.01
C ARG A 253 -3.24 -6.06 -13.42
N VAL A 254 -3.47 -5.07 -14.27
CA VAL A 254 -3.62 -3.66 -13.90
C VAL A 254 -5.04 -3.18 -14.23
N LEU A 255 -5.68 -2.50 -13.28
CA LEU A 255 -7.01 -1.93 -13.44
C LEU A 255 -6.92 -0.47 -13.90
N SER A 256 -7.38 -0.17 -15.12
CA SER A 256 -7.55 1.21 -15.58
C SER A 256 -8.74 1.90 -14.90
N THR A 257 -8.54 3.14 -14.46
CA THR A 257 -9.58 3.93 -13.75
C THR A 257 -10.34 4.88 -14.66
N THR A 258 -9.69 5.39 -15.71
CA THR A 258 -10.29 6.27 -16.71
C THR A 258 -10.10 5.66 -18.09
N ALA A 259 -10.93 6.06 -19.04
CA ALA A 259 -10.70 5.73 -20.44
C ALA A 259 -9.69 6.71 -21.03
N GLY A 260 -8.85 6.24 -21.94
CA GLY A 260 -7.94 7.08 -22.71
C GLY A 260 -6.51 6.56 -22.74
N THR A 261 -5.59 7.40 -23.20
CA THR A 261 -4.17 7.06 -23.32
C THR A 261 -3.51 7.06 -21.96
N TYR A 262 -3.03 5.89 -21.55
CA TYR A 262 -2.14 5.74 -20.40
C TYR A 262 -0.70 5.76 -20.88
N LYS A 263 0.15 6.48 -20.16
CA LYS A 263 1.61 6.36 -20.29
C LYS A 263 2.14 5.59 -19.10
N PHE A 264 2.83 4.50 -19.34
CA PHE A 264 3.53 3.72 -18.32
C PHE A 264 5.02 4.06 -18.34
N PHE A 265 5.64 3.99 -17.17
CA PHE A 265 7.05 4.30 -16.97
C PHE A 265 7.69 3.19 -16.14
N VAL A 266 8.87 2.75 -16.53
CA VAL A 266 9.72 1.88 -15.71
C VAL A 266 11.07 2.58 -15.53
N ASP A 267 11.38 2.87 -14.28
CA ASP A 267 12.63 3.47 -13.85
C ASP A 267 13.41 2.41 -13.08
N SER A 268 14.54 1.98 -13.64
CA SER A 268 15.36 0.95 -13.02
C SER A 268 16.83 1.08 -13.36
N ASP A 269 17.62 0.46 -12.50
CA ASP A 269 19.04 0.15 -12.65
C ASP A 269 19.15 -1.34 -12.36
N ASP A 270 19.33 -2.24 -13.34
CA ASP A 270 19.62 -2.02 -14.76
C ASP A 270 18.40 -2.19 -15.69
N GLY A 271 18.29 -3.34 -16.37
CA GLY A 271 17.43 -3.54 -17.53
C GLY A 271 15.94 -3.68 -17.19
N LYS A 272 15.09 -3.27 -18.13
CA LYS A 272 13.62 -3.24 -18.00
C LYS A 272 12.91 -3.71 -19.27
N LYS A 273 11.83 -4.44 -19.09
CA LYS A 273 10.79 -4.62 -20.11
C LYS A 273 9.41 -4.49 -19.49
N LEU A 274 8.47 -3.94 -20.26
CA LEU A 274 7.08 -3.79 -19.84
C LEU A 274 6.14 -4.25 -20.94
N TRP A 275 5.20 -5.11 -20.58
CA TRP A 275 4.03 -5.43 -21.38
C TRP A 275 2.75 -5.01 -20.66
N VAL A 276 1.82 -4.42 -21.40
CA VAL A 276 0.45 -4.17 -20.96
C VAL A 276 -0.50 -4.67 -22.04
N ASN A 277 -1.53 -5.43 -21.65
CA ASN A 277 -2.43 -6.11 -22.59
C ASN A 277 -1.67 -6.93 -23.65
N ASN A 278 -0.62 -7.64 -23.23
CA ASN A 278 0.32 -8.39 -24.09
C ASN A 278 1.06 -7.57 -25.15
N VAL A 279 0.96 -6.23 -25.15
CA VAL A 279 1.71 -5.34 -26.03
C VAL A 279 3.00 -4.92 -25.32
N LEU A 280 4.15 -5.12 -25.97
CA LEU A 280 5.46 -4.68 -25.49
C LEU A 280 5.57 -3.16 -25.62
N LEU A 281 5.58 -2.45 -24.49
CA LEU A 281 5.65 -0.99 -24.43
C LEU A 281 7.06 -0.46 -24.20
N ILE A 282 7.88 -1.20 -23.45
CA ILE A 282 9.27 -0.86 -23.14
C ILE A 282 10.11 -2.12 -23.36
N ASP A 283 11.18 -2.00 -24.15
CA ASP A 283 12.14 -3.08 -24.41
C ASP A 283 13.57 -2.56 -24.30
N ASN A 284 14.08 -2.49 -23.07
CA ASN A 284 15.44 -2.06 -22.82
C ASN A 284 16.15 -3.04 -21.87
N TRP A 285 16.68 -4.11 -22.44
CA TRP A 285 17.39 -5.17 -21.72
C TRP A 285 18.91 -4.97 -21.74
N ASN A 286 19.34 -3.75 -21.43
CA ASN A 286 20.74 -3.36 -21.42
C ASN A 286 21.12 -2.79 -20.05
N ASP A 287 22.43 -2.83 -19.75
CA ASP A 287 22.96 -2.28 -18.51
C ASP A 287 22.80 -0.75 -18.52
N GLY A 288 22.47 -0.17 -17.38
CA GLY A 288 22.26 1.26 -17.20
C GLY A 288 20.98 1.64 -16.45
N SER A 289 21.09 2.73 -15.71
CA SER A 289 19.99 3.33 -14.97
C SER A 289 19.16 4.30 -15.81
N GLY A 290 17.89 4.47 -15.43
CA GLY A 290 17.03 5.51 -15.99
C GLY A 290 15.61 5.04 -16.25
N GLU A 291 14.78 6.02 -16.65
CA GLU A 291 13.35 5.84 -16.88
C GLU A 291 13.03 5.75 -18.37
N ASP A 292 12.41 4.63 -18.75
CA ASP A 292 11.79 4.43 -20.06
C ASP A 292 10.27 4.52 -19.94
N ASN A 293 9.59 4.83 -21.05
CA ASN A 293 8.14 4.95 -21.08
C ASN A 293 7.52 4.46 -22.39
N GLY A 294 6.27 4.02 -22.29
CA GLY A 294 5.45 3.64 -23.44
C GLY A 294 3.98 3.96 -23.17
N SER A 295 3.18 4.08 -24.23
CA SER A 295 1.77 4.48 -24.14
C SER A 295 0.84 3.44 -24.74
N ILE A 296 -0.34 3.29 -24.16
CA ILE A 296 -1.41 2.41 -24.65
C ILE A 296 -2.78 3.03 -24.34
N SER A 297 -3.73 2.87 -25.25
CA SER A 297 -5.13 3.27 -25.03
C SER A 297 -5.88 2.18 -24.26
N LEU A 298 -6.46 2.54 -23.12
CA LEU A 298 -7.19 1.63 -22.25
C LEU A 298 -8.63 2.12 -22.06
N SER A 299 -9.57 1.18 -21.93
CA SER A 299 -10.96 1.44 -21.55
C SER A 299 -11.05 1.62 -20.04
N ALA A 300 -12.01 2.41 -19.54
CA ALA A 300 -12.22 2.57 -18.11
C ALA A 300 -12.66 1.25 -17.45
N GLY A 301 -12.27 1.02 -16.19
CA GLY A 301 -12.76 -0.08 -15.36
C GLY A 301 -12.38 -1.47 -15.86
N THR A 302 -11.35 -1.59 -16.70
CA THR A 302 -10.96 -2.85 -17.34
C THR A 302 -9.63 -3.35 -16.76
N LEU A 303 -9.56 -4.65 -16.48
CA LEU A 303 -8.32 -5.32 -16.10
C LEU A 303 -7.54 -5.72 -17.36
N TYR A 304 -6.28 -5.29 -17.42
CA TYR A 304 -5.36 -5.68 -18.48
C TYR A 304 -4.20 -6.49 -17.91
N SER A 305 -3.74 -7.51 -18.63
CA SER A 305 -2.51 -8.22 -18.26
C SER A 305 -1.35 -7.23 -18.16
N ILE A 306 -0.54 -7.32 -17.11
CA ILE A 306 0.69 -6.56 -16.98
C ILE A 306 1.83 -7.51 -16.69
N LYS A 307 2.96 -7.30 -17.35
CA LYS A 307 4.21 -8.01 -17.09
C LYS A 307 5.34 -7.01 -17.06
N VAL A 308 6.14 -7.05 -16.00
CA VAL A 308 7.38 -6.29 -15.88
C VAL A 308 8.50 -7.27 -15.71
N GLU A 309 9.55 -7.14 -16.50
CA GLU A 309 10.80 -7.87 -16.32
C GLU A 309 11.89 -6.86 -15.98
N TYR A 310 12.73 -7.20 -15.02
CA TYR A 310 13.82 -6.40 -14.52
C TYR A 310 15.05 -7.27 -14.30
N TYR A 311 16.25 -6.73 -14.50
CA TYR A 311 17.46 -7.35 -13.98
C TYR A 311 18.40 -6.34 -13.33
N GLU A 312 19.22 -6.86 -12.44
CA GLU A 312 20.37 -6.19 -11.85
C GLU A 312 21.67 -6.82 -12.36
N ASN A 313 22.66 -6.00 -12.74
CA ASN A 313 23.99 -6.43 -13.12
C ASN A 313 25.01 -6.21 -12.00
N THR A 314 25.17 -4.96 -11.55
CA THR A 314 26.18 -4.56 -10.57
C THR A 314 25.81 -3.34 -9.73
N VAL A 315 26.11 -3.45 -8.44
CA VAL A 315 26.17 -2.37 -7.44
C VAL A 315 24.82 -1.85 -7.00
N ASN A 316 24.10 -1.11 -7.83
CA ASN A 316 22.95 -0.33 -7.41
C ASN A 316 21.67 -0.85 -8.08
N ALA A 317 20.78 -1.41 -7.27
CA ALA A 317 19.59 -2.08 -7.75
C ALA A 317 18.32 -1.33 -7.33
N TYR A 318 17.52 -0.89 -8.31
CA TYR A 318 16.19 -0.37 -8.06
C TYR A 318 15.25 -0.63 -9.22
N ALA A 319 13.94 -0.71 -8.95
CA ALA A 319 12.91 -0.89 -9.96
C ALA A 319 11.58 -0.24 -9.52
N ILE A 320 11.10 0.72 -10.31
CA ILE A 320 9.90 1.50 -9.99
C ILE A 320 8.98 1.57 -11.21
N LEU A 321 7.75 1.07 -11.04
CA LEU A 321 6.69 1.11 -12.04
C LEU A 321 5.73 2.26 -11.74
N ARG A 322 5.56 3.15 -12.71
CA ARG A 322 4.65 4.29 -12.63
C ARG A 322 3.72 4.32 -13.82
N TRP A 323 2.61 5.02 -13.67
CA TRP A 323 1.72 5.35 -14.77
C TRP A 323 1.28 6.81 -14.72
N LYS A 324 0.77 7.31 -15.84
CA LYS A 324 0.07 8.59 -15.96
C LYS A 324 -1.20 8.33 -16.76
N PRO A 325 -2.38 8.29 -16.12
CA PRO A 325 -3.66 8.27 -16.82
C PRO A 325 -3.86 9.52 -17.68
N SER A 326 -4.74 9.45 -18.68
CA SER A 326 -5.14 10.63 -19.46
C SER A 326 -5.69 11.72 -18.54
N GLY A 327 -5.12 12.93 -18.63
CA GLY A 327 -5.47 14.06 -17.75
C GLY A 327 -5.02 13.92 -16.29
N GLY A 328 -4.36 12.83 -15.92
CA GLY A 328 -3.88 12.58 -14.56
C GLY A 328 -2.40 12.92 -14.34
N SER A 329 -1.95 12.75 -13.10
CA SER A 329 -0.54 12.89 -12.71
C SER A 329 0.21 11.56 -12.81
N LYS A 330 1.54 11.65 -13.02
CA LYS A 330 2.43 10.48 -12.96
C LYS A 330 2.55 10.03 -11.49
N VAL A 331 2.22 8.78 -11.21
CA VAL A 331 2.28 8.18 -9.88
C VAL A 331 2.77 6.74 -9.95
N VAL A 332 3.37 6.23 -8.86
CA VAL A 332 3.57 4.78 -8.67
C VAL A 332 2.21 4.11 -8.79
N ILE A 333 2.13 3.00 -9.52
CA ILE A 333 0.85 2.29 -9.65
C ILE A 333 0.48 1.73 -8.27
N PRO A 334 -0.64 2.19 -7.66
CA PRO A 334 -0.98 1.80 -6.30
C PRO A 334 -1.43 0.34 -6.26
N GLN A 335 -1.19 -0.33 -5.13
CA GLN A 335 -1.56 -1.73 -4.91
C GLN A 335 -3.01 -2.03 -5.29
N ALA A 336 -3.95 -1.14 -4.94
CA ALA A 336 -5.37 -1.28 -5.24
C ALA A 336 -5.71 -1.36 -6.75
N LYS A 337 -4.72 -1.13 -7.64
CA LYS A 337 -4.85 -1.25 -9.10
C LYS A 337 -4.02 -2.39 -9.68
N LEU A 338 -3.38 -3.22 -8.85
CA LEU A 338 -2.54 -4.33 -9.24
C LEU A 338 -3.08 -5.65 -8.66
N PHE A 339 -3.21 -6.67 -9.48
CA PHE A 339 -3.83 -7.94 -9.12
C PHE A 339 -2.90 -9.10 -9.49
N SER A 340 -2.61 -10.00 -8.55
CA SER A 340 -1.70 -11.12 -8.77
C SER A 340 -2.32 -12.24 -9.62
N SER A 341 -3.66 -12.30 -9.70
CA SER A 341 -4.46 -13.24 -10.52
C SER A 341 -5.71 -12.60 -11.11
#